data_AF-A0A7W4WA51-F1
#
_entry.id   AF-A0A7W4WA51-F1
#
_cell.length_a   1.000
_cell.length_b   1.000
_cell.length_c   1.000
_cell.angle_alpha   90.00
_cell.angle_beta   90.00
_cell.angle_gamma   90.00
#
_symmetry.space_group_name_H-M   'P 1'
#
loop_
_entity.id
_entity.type
_entity.pdbx_description
1 polymer ?
#
loop_
_entity_poly.entity_id
_entity_poly.type
_entity_poly.pdbx_seq_one_letter_code
_entity_poly.pdbx_strand_id
1 'polypeptide(L)'
;MIHSLRAVGIVILSFSLLACDHGKDTAKISADADAFALNERDYFQNRGVGVMAFHDTAPESHQRGVIIVMHGTRIASNGDLRLEPTPGQWSPTPKVLSRHVDREAGEIRTRLAYPDENQHHTGFNPLHYPDLELTHDVRMRAEGNAIKVSVDLDKPLKLILERRVKYWRPFSEGQIRIERQ
;
A
#
# COMPACT_ATOMS: atom_id res chain seq x y z
N MET A 1 10.05 21.44 -21.23
CA MET A 1 8.97 20.79 -20.46
C MET A 1 9.38 19.36 -20.18
N ILE A 2 10.03 19.10 -19.04
CA ILE A 2 10.42 17.74 -18.63
C ILE A 2 9.31 17.24 -17.71
N HIS A 3 8.52 16.27 -18.18
CA HIS A 3 7.61 15.54 -17.31
C HIS A 3 8.46 14.65 -16.39
N SER A 4 8.86 15.20 -15.24
CA SER A 4 9.45 14.43 -14.17
C SER A 4 8.34 13.51 -13.62
N LEU A 5 8.28 12.25 -14.07
CA LEU A 5 7.44 11.25 -13.42
C LEU A 5 7.93 11.11 -11.98
N ARG A 6 7.14 11.66 -11.04
CA ARG A 6 7.38 11.55 -9.60
C ARG A 6 6.73 10.30 -9.02
N ALA A 7 5.74 9.72 -9.71
CA ALA A 7 5.09 8.49 -9.32
C ALA A 7 5.72 7.29 -10.03
N VAL A 8 6.13 6.26 -9.28
CA VAL A 8 6.78 5.06 -9.85
C VAL A 8 5.81 3.87 -9.96
N GLY A 9 4.58 4.02 -9.46
CA GLY A 9 3.52 3.07 -9.71
C GLY A 9 2.19 3.51 -9.12
N ILE A 10 1.12 3.25 -9.85
CA ILE A 10 -0.27 3.36 -9.38
C ILE A 10 -0.84 1.95 -9.37
N VAL A 11 -1.42 1.57 -8.24
CA VAL A 11 -2.18 0.33 -8.07
C VAL A 11 -3.59 0.70 -7.65
N ILE A 12 -4.59 0.26 -8.41
CA ILE A 12 -5.99 0.38 -8.02
C ILE A 12 -6.44 -0.96 -7.45
N LEU A 13 -6.84 -0.97 -6.18
CA LEU A 13 -7.45 -2.12 -5.52
C LEU A 13 -8.96 -1.98 -5.65
N SER A 14 -9.54 -2.67 -6.63
CA SER A 14 -10.99 -2.72 -6.82
C SER A 14 -11.57 -3.96 -6.17
N PHE A 15 -12.65 -3.77 -5.40
CA PHE A 15 -13.39 -4.85 -4.78
C PHE A 15 -14.75 -4.97 -5.47
N SER A 16 -14.95 -6.09 -6.17
CA SER A 16 -16.23 -6.45 -6.77
C SER A 16 -16.80 -7.62 -5.98
N LEU A 17 -17.86 -7.37 -5.21
CA LEU A 17 -18.66 -8.46 -4.65
C LEU A 17 -19.52 -9.03 -5.77
N LEU A 18 -19.33 -10.30 -6.13
CA LEU A 18 -20.34 -11.05 -6.86
C LEU A 18 -21.49 -11.32 -5.88
N ALA A 19 -22.53 -10.49 -5.92
CA ALA A 19 -23.79 -10.83 -5.29
C ALA A 19 -24.44 -11.95 -6.12
N CYS A 20 -24.73 -13.10 -5.49
CA CYS A 20 -25.66 -14.05 -6.09
C CYS A 20 -27.05 -13.42 -6.09
N ASP A 21 -27.56 -13.09 -7.27
CA ASP A 21 -28.91 -12.58 -7.46
C ASP A 21 -29.94 -13.61 -6.98
N HIS A 22 -30.58 -13.34 -5.84
CA HIS A 22 -31.83 -13.98 -5.44
C HIS A 22 -32.89 -12.88 -5.33
N GLY A 23 -33.50 -12.57 -6.47
CA GLY A 23 -34.92 -12.25 -6.58
C GLY A 23 -35.41 -10.97 -5.91
N LYS A 24 -35.59 -9.94 -6.74
CA LYS A 24 -36.61 -8.88 -6.65
C LYS A 24 -36.81 -8.23 -5.27
N ASP A 25 -36.01 -7.20 -5.00
CA ASP A 25 -36.47 -5.94 -4.39
C ASP A 25 -35.43 -4.85 -4.69
N THR A 26 -35.64 -4.13 -5.79
CA THR A 26 -34.77 -3.03 -6.22
C THR A 26 -35.03 -1.77 -5.39
N ALA A 27 -34.66 -1.80 -4.11
CA ALA A 27 -34.26 -0.59 -3.43
C ALA A 27 -33.06 -0.01 -4.20
N LYS A 28 -33.09 1.27 -4.58
CA LYS A 28 -31.94 1.97 -5.12
C LYS A 28 -30.79 1.86 -4.12
N ILE A 29 -29.91 0.89 -4.30
CA ILE A 29 -28.63 0.85 -3.60
C ILE A 29 -27.87 2.06 -4.10
N SER A 30 -27.78 3.09 -3.25
CA SER A 30 -26.94 4.25 -3.48
C SER A 30 -25.53 3.75 -3.82
N ALA A 31 -24.96 4.21 -4.94
CA ALA A 31 -23.57 3.91 -5.31
C ALA A 31 -22.57 4.33 -4.22
N ASP A 32 -23.00 5.16 -3.26
CA ASP A 32 -22.23 5.62 -2.11
C ASP A 32 -22.13 4.58 -0.98
N ALA A 33 -23.07 3.63 -0.90
CA ALA A 33 -23.05 2.57 0.12
C ALA A 33 -21.96 1.51 -0.13
N ASP A 34 -21.27 1.60 -1.27
CA ASP A 34 -20.13 0.76 -1.69
C ASP A 34 -18.81 1.54 -1.72
N ALA A 35 -18.78 2.80 -1.25
CA ALA A 35 -17.56 3.60 -1.27
C ALA A 35 -16.69 3.33 -0.03
N PHE A 36 -15.37 3.34 -0.21
CA PHE A 36 -14.44 3.38 0.92
C PHE A 36 -14.45 4.75 1.57
N ALA A 37 -14.48 4.76 2.91
CA ALA A 37 -14.31 5.95 3.72
C ALA A 37 -13.31 5.70 4.85
N LEU A 38 -12.63 6.75 5.30
CA LEU A 38 -11.81 6.68 6.51
C LEU A 38 -12.71 6.68 7.74
N ASN A 39 -12.53 5.70 8.62
CA ASN A 39 -13.27 5.63 9.87
C ASN A 39 -12.54 6.35 11.02
N GLU A 40 -13.14 6.32 12.20
CA GLU A 40 -12.60 6.92 13.42
C GLU A 40 -11.27 6.29 13.87
N ARG A 41 -11.00 5.05 13.44
CA ARG A 41 -9.78 4.29 13.73
C ARG A 41 -8.70 4.46 12.65
N ASP A 42 -8.82 5.48 11.78
CA ASP A 42 -7.82 5.83 10.78
C ASP A 42 -7.50 4.73 9.75
N TYR A 43 -8.49 3.94 9.35
CA TYR A 43 -8.35 3.02 8.21
C TYR A 43 -9.55 3.10 7.28
N PHE A 44 -9.35 2.69 6.03
CA PHE A 44 -10.41 2.70 5.03
C PHE A 44 -11.35 1.54 5.26
N GLN A 45 -12.65 1.78 5.20
CA GLN A 45 -13.64 0.75 5.40
C GLN A 45 -14.77 0.88 4.39
N ASN A 46 -15.24 -0.27 3.92
CA ASN A 46 -16.42 -0.46 3.08
C ASN A 46 -16.94 -1.88 3.30
N ARG A 47 -18.26 -2.08 3.48
CA ARG A 47 -18.97 -3.38 3.48
C ARG A 47 -18.12 -4.61 3.84
N GLY A 48 -17.65 -4.65 5.10
CA GLY A 48 -16.91 -5.81 5.63
C GLY A 48 -15.43 -5.90 5.22
N VAL A 49 -14.94 -5.00 4.37
CA VAL A 49 -13.53 -4.83 4.00
C VAL A 49 -12.93 -3.66 4.78
N GLY A 50 -11.79 -3.90 5.42
CA GLY A 50 -10.93 -2.89 6.03
C GLY A 50 -9.57 -2.86 5.32
N VAL A 51 -9.09 -1.68 4.97
CA VAL A 51 -7.76 -1.48 4.39
C VAL A 51 -6.97 -0.51 5.27
N MET A 52 -5.92 -1.04 5.90
CA MET A 52 -5.08 -0.32 6.84
C MET A 52 -3.75 0.02 6.16
N ALA A 53 -3.26 1.24 6.37
CA ALA A 53 -2.00 1.71 5.82
C ALA A 53 -1.01 1.97 6.95
N PHE A 54 0.07 1.19 7.01
CA PHE A 54 1.19 1.32 7.94
C PHE A 54 0.75 1.53 9.40
N HIS A 55 -0.24 0.75 9.84
CA HIS A 55 -0.89 0.90 11.14
C HIS A 55 -0.15 0.15 12.26
N ASP A 56 0.58 -0.91 11.91
CA ASP A 56 1.50 -1.64 12.79
C ASP A 56 2.90 -1.60 12.17
N THR A 57 3.81 -0.86 12.80
CA THR A 57 5.18 -0.68 12.30
C THR A 57 6.19 -1.19 13.33
N ALA A 58 6.02 -2.41 13.81
CA ALA A 58 7.14 -3.14 14.40
C ALA A 58 8.13 -3.54 13.27
N PRO A 59 9.42 -3.13 13.33
CA PRO A 59 10.39 -3.41 12.27
C PRO A 59 10.51 -4.90 11.91
N GLU A 60 10.33 -5.77 12.91
CA GLU A 60 10.47 -7.23 12.81
C GLU A 60 9.17 -7.96 12.45
N SER A 61 8.01 -7.30 12.50
CA SER A 61 6.77 -7.98 12.13
C SER A 61 6.72 -8.12 10.61
N HIS A 62 6.38 -9.31 10.12
CA HIS A 62 6.09 -9.54 8.69
C HIS A 62 4.77 -8.86 8.25
N GLN A 63 4.24 -7.91 9.03
CA GLN A 63 2.91 -7.32 8.90
C GLN A 63 2.98 -5.83 8.55
N ARG A 64 3.83 -5.46 7.59
CA ARG A 64 4.14 -4.06 7.27
C ARG A 64 3.49 -3.63 5.96
N GLY A 65 3.33 -2.31 5.81
CA GLY A 65 2.72 -1.71 4.62
C GLY A 65 1.20 -1.65 4.72
N VAL A 66 0.52 -2.11 3.68
CA VAL A 66 -0.92 -2.16 3.54
C VAL A 66 -1.47 -3.52 3.98
N ILE A 67 -2.45 -3.52 4.87
CA ILE A 67 -3.12 -4.72 5.35
C ILE A 67 -4.57 -4.67 4.89
N ILE A 68 -5.06 -5.79 4.36
CA ILE A 68 -6.44 -5.95 3.92
C ILE A 68 -7.09 -7.04 4.76
N VAL A 69 -8.19 -6.66 5.39
CA VAL A 69 -9.03 -7.53 6.22
C VAL A 69 -10.41 -7.60 5.58
N MET A 70 -10.93 -8.80 5.38
CA MET A 70 -12.30 -9.02 4.89
C MET A 70 -13.05 -9.92 5.85
N HIS A 71 -14.20 -9.45 6.33
CA HIS A 71 -15.05 -10.16 7.29
C HIS A 71 -14.28 -10.67 8.51
N GLY A 72 -13.38 -9.85 9.04
CA GLY A 72 -12.54 -10.19 10.20
C GLY A 72 -11.31 -11.06 9.88
N THR A 73 -11.16 -11.54 8.65
CA THR A 73 -10.01 -12.35 8.22
C THR A 73 -9.01 -11.50 7.47
N ARG A 74 -7.74 -11.49 7.90
CA ARG A 74 -6.67 -10.89 7.10
C ARG A 74 -6.43 -11.74 5.86
N ILE A 75 -6.70 -11.17 4.70
CA ILE A 75 -6.49 -11.83 3.40
C ILE A 75 -5.17 -11.41 2.75
N ALA A 76 -4.62 -10.25 3.17
CA ALA A 76 -3.39 -9.76 2.58
C ALA A 76 -2.60 -8.78 3.46
N SER A 77 -1.27 -8.77 3.30
CA SER A 77 -0.37 -7.77 3.88
C SER A 77 0.82 -7.53 2.94
N ASN A 78 0.95 -6.32 2.39
CA ASN A 78 2.04 -5.91 1.51
C ASN A 78 2.05 -4.38 1.37
N GLY A 79 3.10 -3.75 0.86
CA GLY A 79 2.99 -2.35 0.39
C GLY A 79 4.11 -1.41 0.81
N ASP A 80 5.27 -1.95 1.17
CA ASP A 80 6.51 -1.17 1.18
C ASP A 80 7.26 -1.32 -0.17
N LEU A 81 8.18 -0.38 -0.43
CA LEU A 81 9.03 -0.44 -1.61
C LEU A 81 10.12 -1.50 -1.43
N ARG A 82 10.28 -2.37 -2.43
CA ARG A 82 11.35 -3.39 -2.50
C ARG A 82 12.24 -3.19 -3.71
N LEU A 83 13.55 -3.26 -3.50
CA LEU A 83 14.59 -3.12 -4.54
C LEU A 83 15.10 -4.47 -5.05
N GLU A 84 14.72 -5.57 -4.39
CA GLU A 84 15.10 -6.92 -4.74
C GLU A 84 13.94 -7.63 -5.47
N PRO A 85 14.20 -8.32 -6.59
CA PRO A 85 13.17 -9.04 -7.32
C PRO A 85 12.47 -10.14 -6.52
N THR A 86 13.20 -10.77 -5.59
CA THR A 86 12.74 -11.84 -4.69
C THR A 86 13.29 -11.57 -3.30
N PRO A 87 12.62 -10.72 -2.50
CA PRO A 87 13.05 -10.42 -1.15
C PRO A 87 13.00 -11.70 -0.29
N GLY A 88 14.09 -11.98 0.42
CA GLY A 88 14.19 -13.01 1.45
C GLY A 88 13.73 -12.51 2.82
N GLN A 89 13.80 -13.40 3.81
CA GLN A 89 13.40 -13.11 5.20
C GLN A 89 14.21 -11.95 5.83
N TRP A 90 15.45 -11.76 5.39
CA TRP A 90 16.38 -10.74 5.86
C TRP A 90 16.63 -9.66 4.81
N SER A 91 15.70 -9.43 3.89
CA SER A 91 15.85 -8.36 2.90
C SER A 91 15.57 -6.99 3.51
N PRO A 92 16.34 -5.95 3.14
CA PRO A 92 16.16 -4.63 3.70
C PRO A 92 14.76 -4.04 3.44
N THR A 93 14.28 -3.25 4.41
CA THR A 93 12.97 -2.61 4.40
C THR A 93 13.11 -1.10 4.57
N PRO A 94 12.23 -0.29 3.98
CA PRO A 94 12.23 1.13 4.31
C PRO A 94 11.77 1.36 5.76
N LYS A 95 12.32 2.42 6.37
CA LYS A 95 11.89 2.97 7.65
C LYS A 95 10.65 3.84 7.44
N VAL A 96 9.63 3.68 8.28
CA VAL A 96 8.52 4.64 8.35
C VAL A 96 8.99 5.86 9.13
N LEU A 97 8.91 7.04 8.51
CA LEU A 97 9.27 8.32 9.12
C LEU A 97 8.07 9.00 9.77
N SER A 98 6.94 9.03 9.05
CA SER A 98 5.71 9.65 9.53
C SER A 98 4.49 9.06 8.83
N ARG A 99 3.32 9.18 9.48
CA ARG A 99 2.02 8.80 8.92
C ARG A 99 1.04 9.94 9.16
N HIS A 100 0.34 10.36 8.11
CA HIS A 100 -0.66 11.42 8.16
C HIS A 100 -1.99 10.90 7.60
N VAL A 101 -3.08 11.26 8.26
CA VAL A 101 -4.44 10.86 7.88
C VAL A 101 -5.24 12.13 7.63
N ASP A 102 -5.68 12.30 6.39
CA ASP A 102 -6.56 13.39 5.97
C ASP A 102 -7.94 12.80 5.68
N ARG A 103 -8.84 12.92 6.66
CA ARG A 103 -10.21 12.40 6.56
C ARG A 103 -11.05 13.17 5.56
N GLU A 104 -10.79 14.46 5.37
CA GLU A 104 -11.52 15.31 4.44
C GLU A 104 -11.15 14.95 2.99
N ALA A 105 -9.86 14.75 2.72
CA ALA A 105 -9.38 14.33 1.41
C ALA A 105 -9.57 12.82 1.13
N GLY A 106 -9.90 12.02 2.15
CA GLY A 106 -9.99 10.57 2.06
C GLY A 106 -8.63 9.93 1.77
N GLU A 107 -7.55 10.45 2.38
CA GLU A 107 -6.17 10.06 2.09
C GLU A 107 -5.42 9.62 3.35
N ILE A 108 -4.60 8.56 3.24
CA ILE A 108 -3.52 8.26 4.17
C ILE A 108 -2.21 8.41 3.43
N ARG A 109 -1.30 9.22 3.98
CA ARG A 109 0.05 9.41 3.46
C ARG A 109 1.07 8.92 4.47
N THR A 110 1.91 7.98 4.06
CA THR A 110 3.03 7.50 4.87
C THR A 110 4.33 7.89 4.22
N ARG A 111 5.19 8.61 4.95
CA ARG A 111 6.53 8.96 4.49
C ARG A 111 7.53 7.91 4.94
N LEU A 112 8.36 7.46 4.01
CA LEU A 112 9.33 6.40 4.22
C LEU A 112 10.72 6.81 3.75
N ALA A 113 11.74 6.27 4.41
CA ALA A 113 13.14 6.41 4.02
C ALA A 113 13.78 5.04 3.79
N TYR A 114 14.71 5.01 2.86
CA TYR A 114 15.60 3.89 2.59
C TYR A 114 17.00 4.49 2.42
N PRO A 115 18.03 4.07 3.16
CA PRO A 115 18.03 2.96 4.11
C PRO A 115 17.30 3.25 5.45
N ASP A 116 17.06 2.19 6.23
CA ASP A 116 16.86 2.32 7.68
C ASP A 116 18.23 2.25 8.39
N GLU A 117 18.76 3.41 8.75
CA GLU A 117 20.06 3.54 9.43
C GLU A 117 20.15 2.75 10.75
N ASN A 118 19.02 2.48 11.41
CA ASN A 118 19.01 1.70 12.65
C ASN A 118 19.29 0.22 12.41
N GLN A 119 19.13 -0.27 11.17
CA GLN A 119 19.34 -1.66 10.77
C GLN A 119 20.54 -1.84 9.83
N HIS A 120 21.04 -0.74 9.25
CA HIS A 120 22.12 -0.78 8.29
C HIS A 120 23.46 -1.01 9.01
N HIS A 121 24.09 -2.17 8.76
CA HIS A 121 25.35 -2.56 9.40
C HIS A 121 25.32 -2.61 10.95
N THR A 122 24.14 -2.75 11.55
CA THR A 122 23.94 -2.77 13.01
C THR A 122 23.28 -4.07 13.48
N GLY A 123 23.51 -4.44 14.76
CA GLY A 123 22.84 -5.58 15.41
C GLY A 123 23.46 -6.95 15.16
N PHE A 124 22.77 -8.00 15.63
CA PHE A 124 23.24 -9.40 15.56
C PHE A 124 23.17 -9.99 14.13
N ASN A 125 22.26 -9.48 13.29
CA ASN A 125 22.14 -9.83 11.88
C ASN A 125 22.05 -8.55 11.03
N PRO A 126 23.19 -7.89 10.75
CA PRO A 126 23.20 -6.58 10.11
C PRO A 126 22.66 -6.66 8.68
N LEU A 127 21.78 -5.72 8.33
CA LEU A 127 21.26 -5.60 6.99
C LEU A 127 22.18 -4.75 6.11
N HIS A 128 22.44 -5.25 4.91
CA HIS A 128 23.16 -4.52 3.88
C HIS A 128 22.16 -3.81 2.97
N TYR A 129 22.04 -2.49 3.15
CA TYR A 129 21.32 -1.65 2.21
C TYR A 129 22.26 -1.27 1.05
N PRO A 130 21.76 -1.19 -0.20
CA PRO A 130 22.53 -0.61 -1.29
C PRO A 130 22.84 0.86 -1.03
N ASP A 131 23.89 1.36 -1.68
CA ASP A 131 24.23 2.79 -1.71
C ASP A 131 23.16 3.58 -2.49
N LEU A 132 22.04 3.82 -1.83
CA LEU A 132 20.86 4.48 -2.33
C LEU A 132 20.11 5.14 -1.17
N GLU A 133 20.09 6.47 -1.19
CA GLU A 133 19.20 7.25 -0.36
C GLU A 133 17.92 7.58 -1.13
N LEU A 134 16.81 7.14 -0.57
CA LEU A 134 15.48 7.37 -1.11
C LEU A 134 14.54 7.80 0.00
N THR A 135 13.86 8.91 -0.24
CA THR A 135 12.68 9.30 0.54
C THR A 135 11.49 9.32 -0.40
N HIS A 136 10.38 8.77 0.08
CA HIS A 136 9.17 8.66 -0.72
C HIS A 136 7.93 8.66 0.17
N ASP A 137 6.81 9.03 -0.43
CA ASP A 137 5.50 8.92 0.17
C ASP A 137 4.76 7.74 -0.47
N VAL A 138 4.19 6.86 0.35
CA VAL A 138 3.12 5.96 -0.08
C VAL A 138 1.80 6.63 0.24
N ARG A 139 1.01 6.93 -0.79
CA ARG A 139 -0.31 7.55 -0.67
C ARG A 139 -1.38 6.55 -1.00
N MET A 140 -2.38 6.49 -0.12
CA MET A 140 -3.57 5.69 -0.31
C MET A 140 -4.78 6.62 -0.28
N ARG A 141 -5.62 6.55 -1.30
CA ARG A 141 -6.81 7.39 -1.43
C ARG A 141 -8.03 6.55 -1.75
N ALA A 142 -9.14 6.87 -1.11
CA ALA A 142 -10.44 6.31 -1.48
C ALA A 142 -10.93 6.93 -2.80
N GLU A 143 -11.28 6.08 -3.76
CA GLU A 143 -11.88 6.45 -5.04
C GLU A 143 -13.10 5.56 -5.27
N GLY A 144 -14.25 5.96 -4.73
CA GLY A 144 -15.47 5.14 -4.76
C GLY A 144 -15.24 3.80 -4.07
N ASN A 145 -15.52 2.69 -4.77
CA ASN A 145 -15.33 1.32 -4.29
C ASN A 145 -13.89 0.80 -4.43
N ALA A 146 -12.94 1.67 -4.75
CA ALA A 146 -11.53 1.32 -4.89
C ALA A 146 -10.64 2.12 -3.94
N ILE A 147 -9.48 1.55 -3.66
CA ILE A 147 -8.37 2.26 -3.02
C ILE A 147 -7.26 2.42 -4.04
N LYS A 148 -6.90 3.66 -4.33
CA LYS A 148 -5.73 3.98 -5.15
C LYS A 148 -4.50 4.06 -4.26
N VAL A 149 -3.51 3.23 -4.55
CA VAL A 149 -2.19 3.25 -3.91
C VAL A 149 -1.20 3.82 -4.90
N SER A 150 -0.44 4.82 -4.49
CA SER A 150 0.59 5.46 -5.29
C SER A 150 1.85 5.65 -4.48
N VAL A 151 3.00 5.65 -5.16
CA VAL A 151 4.27 5.98 -4.53
C VAL A 151 4.93 7.14 -5.23
N ASP A 152 5.11 8.21 -4.48
CA ASP A 152 5.73 9.45 -4.92
C ASP A 152 7.15 9.52 -4.40
N LEU A 153 8.13 9.53 -5.30
CA LEU A 153 9.52 9.70 -4.94
C LEU A 153 9.90 11.18 -4.90
N ASP A 154 10.65 11.57 -3.88
CA ASP A 154 11.20 12.93 -3.78
C ASP A 154 12.19 13.21 -4.93
N LYS A 155 12.90 12.17 -5.37
CA LYS A 155 13.90 12.22 -6.46
C LYS A 155 13.60 11.09 -7.47
N PRO A 156 13.79 11.33 -8.78
CA PRO A 156 13.64 10.27 -9.77
C PRO A 156 14.63 9.13 -9.49
N LEU A 157 14.19 7.89 -9.72
CA LEU A 157 15.09 6.75 -9.71
C LEU A 157 16.02 6.81 -10.92
N LYS A 158 17.25 6.33 -10.75
CA LYS A 158 18.10 6.04 -11.90
C LYS A 158 17.47 4.88 -12.68
N LEU A 159 17.47 4.93 -14.01
CA LEU A 159 16.87 3.94 -14.91
C LEU A 159 17.23 2.46 -14.58
N ILE A 160 18.43 2.21 -14.06
CA ILE A 160 18.88 0.86 -13.68
C ILE A 160 18.17 0.32 -12.42
N LEU A 161 17.71 1.22 -11.54
CA LEU A 161 16.96 0.88 -10.32
C LEU A 161 15.46 0.81 -10.58
N GLU A 162 14.93 1.56 -11.57
CA GLU A 162 13.52 1.47 -11.98
C GLU A 162 13.12 0.04 -12.38
N ARG A 163 14.00 -0.68 -13.09
CA ARG A 163 13.78 -2.09 -13.47
C ARG A 163 13.85 -3.06 -12.28
N ARG A 164 14.40 -2.63 -11.15
CA ARG A 164 14.57 -3.42 -9.92
C ARG A 164 13.51 -3.13 -8.88
N VAL A 165 12.86 -1.96 -8.96
CA VAL A 165 11.69 -1.62 -8.17
C VAL A 165 10.54 -2.50 -8.62
N LYS A 166 10.35 -3.61 -7.91
CA LYS A 166 9.12 -4.38 -8.01
C LYS A 166 8.19 -3.91 -6.91
N TYR A 167 7.27 -3.04 -7.30
CA TYR A 167 6.01 -2.97 -6.56
C TYR A 167 5.33 -4.32 -6.66
N TRP A 168 5.01 -4.86 -5.48
CA TRP A 168 3.94 -5.82 -5.27
C TRP A 168 4.18 -7.27 -5.71
N ARG A 169 4.28 -8.20 -4.73
CA ARG A 169 3.86 -9.59 -4.95
C ARG A 169 2.34 -9.58 -5.13
N PRO A 170 1.80 -10.21 -6.20
CA PRO A 170 0.35 -10.32 -6.38
C PRO A 170 -0.26 -10.95 -5.12
N PHE A 171 -1.33 -10.34 -4.61
CA PHE A 171 -2.27 -11.04 -3.77
C PHE A 171 -2.79 -12.24 -4.57
N SER A 172 -3.04 -13.38 -3.91
CA SER A 172 -3.63 -14.53 -4.59
C SER A 172 -4.90 -14.09 -5.32
N GLU A 173 -4.92 -14.28 -6.64
CA GLU A 173 -6.07 -13.95 -7.48
C GLU A 173 -7.30 -14.71 -6.97
N GLY A 174 -8.37 -13.97 -6.73
CA GLY A 174 -9.64 -14.52 -6.23
C GLY A 174 -10.58 -13.46 -5.66
N GLN A 175 -10.06 -12.35 -5.10
CA GLN A 175 -10.89 -11.32 -4.44
C GLN A 175 -10.44 -9.87 -4.64
N ILE A 176 -9.27 -9.61 -5.22
CA ILE A 176 -8.72 -8.26 -5.36
C ILE A 176 -8.24 -8.07 -6.79
N ARG A 177 -8.85 -7.14 -7.52
CA ARG A 177 -8.38 -6.74 -8.86
C ARG A 177 -7.38 -5.61 -8.71
N ILE A 178 -6.22 -5.78 -9.35
CA ILE A 178 -5.07 -4.89 -9.26
C ILE A 178 -4.79 -4.36 -10.66
N GLU A 179 -5.05 -3.08 -10.88
CA GLU A 179 -4.75 -2.43 -12.16
C GLU A 179 -3.49 -1.59 -12.02
N ARG A 180 -2.53 -1.83 -12.91
CA ARG A 180 -1.33 -0.97 -13.08
C ARG A 180 -1.61 0.00 -14.22
N GLN A 181 -1.39 1.30 -13.98
CA GLN A 181 -1.38 2.34 -15.02
C GLN A 181 0.05 2.69 -15.42
#